data_AF-A0A3C0QJ93-F1
#
_entry.id   AF-A0A3C0QJ93-F1
#
_cell.length_a   1.000
_cell.length_b   1.000
_cell.length_c   1.000
_cell.angle_alpha   90.00
_cell.angle_beta   90.00
_cell.angle_gamma   90.00
#
_symmetry.space_group_name_H-M   'P 1'
#
loop_
_entity.id
_entity.type
_entity.pdbx_description
1 polymer ?
#
loop_
_entity_poly.entity_id
_entity_poly.type
_entity_poly.pdbx_seq_one_letter_code
_entity_poly.pdbx_strand_id
1 'polypeptide(L)' 'MEERKEDYFRVPITMPSDMVAYLENLGMECKKSGGHKIANTMIVRCAIRLLKDMNLDLSKVRSEEELEKRIKKAAKKYR' A
#
# COMPACT_ATOMS: atom_id res chain seq x y z
N MET A 1 19.99 -3.12 3.99
CA MET A 1 20.16 -4.45 3.37
C MET A 1 19.52 -4.35 1.99
N GLU A 2 20.30 -4.46 0.92
CA GLU A 2 19.80 -4.28 -0.44
C GLU A 2 19.07 -5.57 -0.85
N GLU A 3 17.75 -5.49 -1.11
CA GLU A 3 16.91 -6.64 -1.50
C GLU A 3 17.39 -7.19 -2.86
N ARG A 4 17.74 -8.48 -2.97
CA ARG A 4 18.17 -9.06 -4.25
C ARG A 4 16.95 -9.33 -5.12
N LYS A 5 17.09 -9.22 -6.44
CA LYS A 5 16.00 -9.50 -7.40
C LYS A 5 15.39 -10.90 -7.22
N GLU A 6 16.19 -11.84 -6.76
CA GLU A 6 15.83 -13.23 -6.48
C GLU A 6 14.83 -13.37 -5.32
N ASP A 7 14.81 -12.40 -4.40
CA ASP A 7 13.98 -12.42 -3.19
C ASP A 7 12.54 -11.89 -3.45
N TYR A 8 12.22 -11.48 -4.68
CA TYR A 8 10.91 -10.94 -5.04
C TYR A 8 9.94 -12.01 -5.52
N PHE A 9 8.80 -12.12 -4.83
CA PHE A 9 7.66 -12.93 -5.26
C PHE A 9 6.63 -12.10 -6.02
N ARG A 10 6.04 -12.67 -7.08
CA ARG A 10 4.92 -12.05 -7.80
C ARG A 10 3.63 -12.29 -7.02
N VAL A 11 2.93 -11.22 -6.69
CA VAL A 11 1.60 -11.26 -6.08
C VAL A 11 0.59 -10.79 -7.13
N PRO A 12 -0.25 -11.69 -7.69
CA PRO A 12 -1.35 -11.28 -8.56
C PRO A 12 -2.44 -10.62 -7.70
N ILE A 13 -2.82 -9.39 -8.05
CA ILE A 13 -3.85 -8.63 -7.34
C ILE A 13 -4.97 -8.31 -8.31
N THR A 14 -6.17 -8.77 -8.01
CA THR A 14 -7.39 -8.36 -8.69
C THR A 14 -7.95 -7.14 -7.99
N MET A 15 -8.10 -6.04 -8.71
CA MET A 15 -8.69 -4.81 -8.18
C MET A 15 -9.64 -4.18 -9.21
N PRO A 16 -10.69 -3.49 -8.75
CA PRO A 16 -11.54 -2.65 -9.60
C PRO A 16 -10.74 -1.61 -10.42
N SER A 17 -11.28 -1.22 -11.57
CA SER A 17 -10.60 -0.30 -12.51
C SER A 17 -10.32 1.07 -11.92
N ASP A 18 -11.19 1.57 -11.05
CA ASP A 18 -11.03 2.83 -10.32
C ASP A 18 -9.86 2.78 -9.33
N MET A 19 -9.61 1.64 -8.68
CA MET A 19 -8.44 1.46 -7.82
C MET A 19 -7.13 1.45 -8.62
N VAL A 20 -7.10 0.82 -9.80
CA VAL A 20 -5.92 0.87 -10.70
C VAL A 20 -5.65 2.30 -11.12
N ALA A 21 -6.70 3.01 -11.57
CA ALA A 21 -6.60 4.40 -12.01
C ALA A 21 -6.10 5.32 -10.88
N TYR A 22 -6.54 5.09 -9.64
CA TYR A 22 -6.04 5.80 -8.47
C TYR A 22 -4.52 5.63 -8.29
N LEU A 23 -4.00 4.39 -8.36
CA LEU A 23 -2.56 4.12 -8.24
C LEU A 23 -1.75 4.81 -9.35
N GLU A 24 -2.24 4.78 -10.58
CA GLU A 24 -1.58 5.43 -11.73
C GLU A 24 -1.56 6.95 -11.57
N ASN A 25 -2.68 7.54 -11.17
CA ASN A 25 -2.79 8.98 -10.93
C ASN A 25 -1.87 9.43 -9.79
N LEU A 26 -1.82 8.70 -8.68
CA LEU A 26 -0.94 9.01 -7.55
C LEU A 26 0.53 9.03 -7.99
N GLY A 27 0.96 8.04 -8.76
CA GLY A 27 2.33 8.01 -9.31
C GLY A 27 2.61 9.15 -10.29
N MET A 28 1.62 9.56 -11.10
CA MET A 28 1.73 10.71 -12.00
C MET A 28 1.77 12.04 -11.26
N GLU A 29 0.99 12.20 -10.19
CA GLU A 29 0.97 13.40 -9.37
C GLU A 29 2.34 13.66 -8.72
N CYS A 30 3.02 12.62 -8.22
CA CYS A 30 4.40 12.74 -7.74
C CYS A 30 5.36 13.30 -8.81
N LYS A 31 5.15 12.95 -10.09
CA LYS A 31 5.94 13.53 -11.19
C LYS A 31 5.57 14.98 -11.46
N LYS A 32 4.26 15.28 -11.49
CA LYS A 32 3.75 16.64 -11.76
C LYS A 32 4.19 17.64 -10.69
N SER A 33 4.35 17.20 -9.45
CA SER A 33 4.83 18.03 -8.34
C SER A 33 6.36 18.23 -8.30
N GLY A 34 7.08 17.80 -9.34
CA GLY A 34 8.53 17.97 -9.46
C GLY A 34 9.36 16.76 -9.02
N GLY A 35 8.72 15.68 -8.58
CA GLY A 35 9.38 14.41 -8.29
C GLY A 35 9.48 13.48 -9.51
N HIS A 36 9.64 12.18 -9.23
CA HIS A 36 9.63 11.13 -10.27
C HIS A 36 8.27 10.42 -10.34
N LYS A 37 7.99 9.84 -11.50
CA LYS A 37 6.83 8.94 -11.63
C LYS A 37 7.10 7.72 -10.77
N ILE A 38 6.24 7.49 -9.78
CA ILE A 38 6.33 6.30 -8.93
C ILE A 38 5.55 5.17 -9.60
N ALA A 39 6.17 3.99 -9.67
CA ALA A 39 5.52 2.79 -10.20
C ALA A 39 4.47 2.26 -9.20
N ASN A 40 3.36 1.70 -9.69
CA ASN A 40 2.31 1.11 -8.84
C ASN A 40 2.90 0.08 -7.85
N THR A 41 3.87 -0.73 -8.29
CA THR A 41 4.57 -1.69 -7.43
C THR A 41 5.30 -1.04 -6.25
N MET A 42 5.87 0.16 -6.43
CA MET A 42 6.49 0.91 -5.35
C MET A 42 5.43 1.44 -4.38
N ILE A 43 4.31 1.97 -4.89
CA ILE A 43 3.20 2.46 -4.05
C ILE A 43 2.66 1.32 -3.18
N VAL A 44 2.36 0.16 -3.78
CA VAL A 44 1.86 -1.01 -3.04
C VAL A 44 2.90 -1.50 -2.03
N ARG A 45 4.18 -1.63 -2.41
CA ARG A 45 5.23 -2.03 -1.45
C ARG A 45 5.39 -1.05 -0.29
N CYS A 46 5.33 0.27 -0.54
CA CYS A 46 5.37 1.28 0.51
C CYS A 46 4.17 1.17 1.45
N ALA A 47 2.97 0.96 0.91
CA ALA A 47 1.77 0.73 1.72
C ALA A 47 1.92 -0.52 2.60
N ILE A 48 2.40 -1.66 2.05
CA ILE A 48 2.63 -2.88 2.83
C ILE A 48 3.68 -2.66 3.92
N ARG A 49 4.77 -1.94 3.64
CA ARG A 49 5.79 -1.60 4.65
C ARG A 49 5.19 -0.76 5.78
N LEU A 50 4.43 0.27 5.43
CA LEU A 50 3.70 1.09 6.41
C LEU A 50 2.77 0.23 7.28
N LEU A 51 2.02 -0.70 6.69
CA LEU A 51 1.14 -1.60 7.44
C LEU A 51 1.91 -2.55 8.37
N LYS A 52 3.15 -2.93 8.05
CA LYS A 52 4.00 -3.72 8.95
C LYS A 52 4.49 -2.90 10.14
N ASP A 53 4.80 -1.62 9.90
CA ASP A 53 5.28 -0.70 10.94
C ASP A 53 4.14 -0.27 11.86
N MET A 54 2.93 -0.14 11.32
CA MET A 54 1.70 0.00 12.08
C MET A 54 1.43 -1.31 12.83
N ASN A 55 1.57 -1.31 14.15
CA ASN A 55 1.21 -2.46 14.99
C ASN A 55 -0.32 -2.71 14.99
N LEU A 56 -0.82 -3.31 13.90
CA LEU A 56 -2.23 -3.53 13.62
C LEU A 56 -2.78 -4.69 14.46
N ASP A 57 -3.83 -4.43 15.22
CA ASP A 57 -4.60 -5.48 15.86
C ASP A 57 -5.53 -6.16 14.85
N LEU A 58 -5.09 -7.32 14.36
CA LEU A 58 -5.81 -8.18 13.42
C LEU A 58 -6.72 -9.21 14.12
N SER A 59 -6.86 -9.15 15.45
CA SER A 59 -7.68 -10.11 16.18
C SER A 59 -9.13 -10.07 15.71
N LYS A 60 -9.62 -11.25 15.32
CA LYS A 60 -11.02 -11.51 14.92
C LYS A 60 -11.50 -10.75 13.68
N VAL A 61 -10.60 -10.22 12.84
CA VAL A 61 -10.99 -9.61 11.56
C VAL A 61 -11.51 -10.70 10.61
N ARG A 62 -12.70 -10.50 10.03
CA ARG A 62 -13.38 -11.45 9.14
C ARG A 62 -13.78 -10.88 7.79
N SER A 63 -13.71 -9.56 7.62
CA SER A 63 -14.06 -8.90 6.36
C SER A 63 -13.09 -7.78 6.01
N GLU A 64 -13.15 -7.35 4.75
CA GLU A 64 -12.37 -6.23 4.25
C GLU A 64 -12.74 -4.92 4.97
N GLU A 65 -14.03 -4.68 5.25
CA GLU A 65 -14.48 -3.49 5.96
C GLU A 65 -13.99 -3.47 7.42
N GLU A 66 -13.90 -4.64 8.06
CA GLU A 66 -13.31 -4.75 9.39
C GLU A 66 -11.81 -4.44 9.36
N LEU A 67 -11.08 -4.97 8.38
CA LEU A 67 -9.66 -4.69 8.20
C LEU A 67 -9.43 -3.20 7.97
N GLU A 68 -10.22 -2.57 7.10
CA GLU A 68 -10.14 -1.13 6.82
C GLU A 68 -10.34 -0.30 8.11
N LYS A 69 -11.31 -0.67 8.95
CA LYS A 69 -11.52 -0.02 10.26
C LYS A 69 -10.30 -0.16 11.18
N ARG A 70 -9.65 -1.32 11.20
CA ARG A 70 -8.41 -1.54 11.99
C ARG A 70 -7.28 -0.66 11.49
N ILE A 71 -7.09 -0.59 10.17
CA ILE A 71 -6.06 0.25 9.54
C ILE A 71 -6.31 1.73 9.86
N LYS A 72 -7.53 2.24 9.67
CA LYS A 72 -7.89 3.62 10.02
C LYS A 72 -7.64 3.93 11.50
N LYS A 73 -7.98 2.99 12.40
CA LYS A 73 -7.74 3.16 13.84
C LYS A 73 -6.26 3.22 14.19
N ALA A 74 -5.43 2.40 13.56
CA ALA A 74 -3.97 2.43 13.73
C ALA A 74 -3.37 3.72 13.15
N ALA A 75 -3.82 4.16 11.97
CA ALA A 75 -3.39 5.41 11.34
C ALA A 75 -3.59 6.63 12.21
N LYS A 76 -4.70 6.72 12.97
CA LYS A 76 -4.91 7.81 13.93
C LYS A 76 -3.87 7.89 15.05
N LYS A 77 -3.22 6.77 15.36
CA LYS A 77 -2.18 6.66 16.39
C LYS A 77 -0.77 6.76 15.82
N TYR A 78 -0.62 6.53 14.52
CA TYR A 78 0.63 6.60 13.79
C TYR A 78 0.94 8.08 13.49
N ARG A 79 1.68 8.71 14.39
CA ARG A 79 2.11 10.12 14.32
C ARG A 79 3.62 10.19 14.19
#